data_AF-A0A0S2I197-F1
#
_entry.id   AF-A0A0S2I197-F1
#
_cell.length_a   1.000
_cell.length_b   1.000
_cell.length_c   1.000
_cell.angle_alpha   90.00
_cell.angle_beta   90.00
_cell.angle_gamma   90.00
#
_symmetry.space_group_name_H-M   'P 1'
#
loop_
_entity.id
_entity.type
_entity.pdbx_description
1 polymer ?
#
loop_
_entity_poly.entity_id
_entity_poly.type
_entity_poly.pdbx_seq_one_letter_code
_entity_poly.pdbx_strand_id
1 'polypeptide(L)'
;MKIKEKGVAPNFDLNKEPVYDVVKVQETLPHRPPFLFVDKVLHLDQERVVGMKNVTMNEPFFVSHFPGAPVMPGVLQIEAMAQVGGILVLNTVDDPENYLT
;
A
#
# COMPACT_ATOMS: atom_id res chain seq x y z
N MET A 1 25.98 3.98 22.19
CA MET A 1 24.73 3.86 21.41
C MET A 1 24.91 4.65 20.13
N LYS A 2 25.10 4.01 18.98
CA LYS A 2 25.20 4.73 17.69
C LYS A 2 23.79 5.18 17.29
N ILE A 3 23.54 6.47 17.32
CA ILE A 3 22.34 7.07 16.72
C ILE A 3 22.49 6.82 15.21
N LYS A 4 21.66 5.93 14.65
CA LYS A 4 21.59 5.77 13.19
C LYS A 4 21.21 7.14 12.62
N GLU A 5 21.98 7.64 11.66
CA GLU A 5 21.60 8.80 10.87
C GLU A 5 20.16 8.58 10.37
N LYS A 6 19.30 9.60 10.53
CA LYS A 6 17.92 9.55 10.04
C LYS A 6 17.99 9.27 8.54
N GLY A 7 17.70 8.04 8.14
CA GLY A 7 17.75 7.62 6.74
C GLY A 7 16.87 8.55 5.91
N VAL A 8 17.48 9.20 4.92
CA VAL A 8 16.74 9.97 3.92
C VAL A 8 15.75 9.01 3.27
N ALA A 9 14.46 9.38 3.23
CA ALA A 9 13.46 8.56 2.57
C ALA A 9 13.88 8.33 1.11
N PRO A 10 13.74 7.10 0.57
CA PRO A 10 14.11 6.84 -0.81
C PRO A 10 13.32 7.76 -1.76
N ASN A 11 14.01 8.32 -2.75
CA ASN A 11 13.38 9.18 -3.76
C ASN A 11 12.70 8.30 -4.82
N PHE A 12 11.40 8.46 -4.99
CA PHE A 12 10.62 7.78 -6.01
C PHE A 12 10.03 8.79 -6.99
N ASP A 13 10.18 8.53 -8.28
CA ASP A 13 9.46 9.28 -9.31
C ASP A 13 8.01 8.79 -9.38
N LEU A 14 7.09 9.61 -8.87
CA LEU A 14 5.67 9.29 -8.80
C LEU A 14 4.96 9.36 -10.17
N ASN A 15 5.62 9.93 -11.19
CA ASN A 15 5.07 10.06 -12.54
C ASN A 15 5.45 8.90 -13.46
N LYS A 16 6.41 8.06 -13.04
CA LYS A 16 6.78 6.87 -13.79
C LYS A 16 5.61 5.88 -13.83
N GLU A 17 5.52 5.13 -14.94
CA GLU A 17 4.69 3.93 -15.06
C GLU A 17 4.92 3.00 -13.84
N PRO A 18 3.85 2.62 -13.12
CA PRO A 18 3.98 1.75 -11.96
C PRO A 18 4.26 0.31 -12.37
N VAL A 19 4.83 -0.49 -11.46
CA VAL A 19 4.97 -1.93 -11.65
C VAL A 19 3.59 -2.57 -11.71
N TYR A 20 2.75 -2.31 -10.70
CA TYR A 20 1.33 -2.65 -10.70
C TYR A 20 0.50 -1.37 -10.60
N ASP A 21 -0.44 -1.20 -11.54
CA ASP A 21 -1.53 -0.22 -11.42
C ASP A 21 -2.68 -0.78 -10.55
N VAL A 22 -3.72 0.02 -10.37
CA VAL A 22 -4.88 -0.36 -9.53
C VAL A 22 -5.65 -1.57 -10.07
N VAL A 23 -5.59 -1.83 -11.38
CA VAL A 23 -6.25 -3.00 -11.97
C VAL A 23 -5.47 -4.24 -11.58
N LYS A 24 -4.14 -4.22 -11.75
CA LYS A 24 -3.30 -5.34 -11.36
C LYS A 24 -3.33 -5.61 -9.86
N VAL A 25 -3.35 -4.56 -9.04
CA VAL A 25 -3.52 -4.68 -7.58
C VAL A 25 -4.82 -5.42 -7.23
N GLN A 26 -5.94 -5.12 -7.90
CA GLN A 26 -7.23 -5.79 -7.65
C GLN A 26 -7.27 -7.24 -8.14
N GLU A 27 -6.51 -7.59 -9.18
CA GLU A 27 -6.32 -8.98 -9.58
C GLU A 27 -5.52 -9.76 -8.54
N THR A 28 -4.50 -9.12 -7.94
CA THR A 28 -3.61 -9.76 -6.96
C THR A 28 -4.23 -9.86 -5.57
N LEU A 29 -4.93 -8.83 -5.10
CA LEU A 29 -5.51 -8.78 -3.76
C LEU A 29 -7.04 -9.00 -3.80
N PRO A 30 -7.62 -9.70 -2.80
CA PRO A 30 -9.06 -9.86 -2.70
C PRO A 30 -9.78 -8.57 -2.25
N HIS A 31 -9.05 -7.59 -1.70
CA HIS A 31 -9.59 -6.35 -1.15
C HIS A 31 -10.28 -5.50 -2.22
N ARG A 32 -11.40 -4.86 -1.87
CA ARG A 32 -12.17 -3.95 -2.74
C ARG A 32 -12.58 -2.69 -1.98
N PRO A 33 -12.99 -1.61 -2.67
CA PRO A 33 -13.53 -0.43 -1.99
C PRO A 33 -14.66 -0.80 -1.03
N PRO A 34 -14.72 -0.18 0.17
CA PRO A 34 -13.88 0.93 0.65
C PRO A 34 -12.62 0.50 1.44
N PHE A 35 -12.18 -0.77 1.37
CA PHE A 35 -11.07 -1.31 2.19
C PHE A 35 -9.86 -1.79 1.38
N LEU A 36 -9.72 -1.31 0.14
CA LEU A 36 -8.51 -1.44 -0.66
C LEU A 36 -7.71 -0.14 -0.54
N PHE A 37 -6.46 -0.22 -0.07
CA PHE A 37 -5.62 0.95 0.23
C PHE A 37 -4.29 0.96 -0.52
N VAL A 38 -4.18 0.23 -1.63
CA VAL A 38 -3.00 0.27 -2.50
C VAL A 38 -3.42 0.77 -3.87
N ASP A 39 -2.91 1.94 -4.28
CA ASP A 39 -3.25 2.53 -5.58
C ASP A 39 -2.24 2.14 -6.67
N LYS A 40 -0.96 2.03 -6.28
CA LYS A 40 0.15 1.64 -7.17
C LYS A 40 1.20 0.83 -6.42
N VAL A 41 1.91 -0.04 -7.13
CA VAL A 41 3.19 -0.61 -6.70
C VAL A 41 4.29 0.03 -7.53
N LEU A 42 5.25 0.69 -6.87
CA LEU A 42 6.35 1.42 -7.50
C LEU A 42 7.61 0.57 -7.63
N HIS A 43 7.75 -0.45 -6.79
CA HIS A 43 8.86 -1.40 -6.79
C HIS A 43 8.37 -2.75 -6.27
N LEU A 44 8.80 -3.84 -6.90
CA LEU A 44 8.54 -5.20 -6.45
C LEU A 44 9.70 -6.11 -6.90
N ASP A 45 10.34 -6.77 -5.95
CA ASP A 45 11.27 -7.88 -6.16
C ASP A 45 10.95 -9.02 -5.18
N GLN A 46 11.87 -9.97 -4.99
CA GLN A 46 11.66 -11.14 -4.12
C GLN A 46 11.69 -10.81 -2.62
N GLU A 47 12.28 -9.68 -2.22
CA GLU A 47 12.53 -9.33 -0.81
C GLU A 47 11.88 -8.01 -0.40
N ARG A 48 11.53 -7.15 -1.37
CA ARG A 48 11.10 -5.79 -1.14
C ARG A 48 9.96 -5.39 -2.06
N VAL A 49 8.99 -4.73 -1.47
CA VAL A 49 7.88 -4.07 -2.17
C VAL A 49 7.78 -2.62 -1.72
N VAL A 50 7.41 -1.72 -2.64
CA VAL A 50 7.08 -0.33 -2.33
C VAL A 50 5.73 -0.03 -2.95
N GLY A 51 4.71 0.09 -2.09
CA GLY A 51 3.37 0.53 -2.49
C GLY A 51 3.17 2.02 -2.29
N MET A 52 2.16 2.56 -2.97
CA MET A 52 1.73 3.94 -2.85
C MET A 52 0.22 3.98 -2.60
N LYS A 53 -0.16 4.81 -1.64
CA LYS A 53 -1.54 5.19 -1.32
C LYS A 53 -1.68 6.69 -1.39
N ASN A 54 -2.53 7.17 -2.28
CA ASN A 54 -2.98 8.55 -2.28
C ASN A 54 -3.93 8.77 -1.12
N VAL A 55 -3.79 9.90 -0.45
CA VAL A 55 -4.64 10.33 0.65
C VAL A 55 -5.43 11.54 0.18
N THR A 56 -6.76 11.43 0.15
CA THR A 56 -7.63 12.48 -0.35
C THR A 56 -8.83 12.72 0.55
N MET A 57 -9.29 13.97 0.64
CA MET A 57 -10.45 14.33 1.47
C MET A 57 -11.74 13.60 1.05
N ASN A 58 -11.78 13.06 -0.18
CA ASN A 58 -12.91 12.28 -0.70
C ASN A 58 -12.94 10.81 -0.21
N GLU A 59 -12.20 10.46 0.83
CA GLU A 59 -12.24 9.14 1.45
C GLU A 59 -13.22 9.09 2.64
N PRO A 60 -14.00 8.00 2.78
CA PRO A 60 -15.13 7.95 3.72
C PRO A 60 -14.72 8.12 5.19
N PHE A 61 -13.52 7.69 5.58
CA PHE A 61 -13.05 7.80 6.96
C PHE A 61 -12.75 9.24 7.40
N PHE A 62 -12.54 10.19 6.48
CA PHE A 62 -12.28 11.58 6.84
C PHE A 62 -13.52 12.34 7.34
N VAL A 63 -14.73 11.86 7.02
CA VAL A 63 -15.98 12.46 7.48
C VAL A 63 -16.07 12.44 9.02
N SER A 64 -15.54 11.39 9.66
CA SER A 64 -15.61 11.19 11.11
C SER A 64 -14.26 11.17 11.81
N HIS A 65 -13.13 11.22 11.09
CA HIS A 65 -11.79 11.16 11.67
C HIS A 65 -10.90 12.33 11.19
N PHE A 66 -11.03 13.53 11.74
CA PHE A 66 -12.07 14.02 12.65
C PHE A 66 -12.82 15.20 12.00
N PRO A 67 -14.08 15.47 12.36
CA PRO A 67 -14.79 16.64 11.84
C PRO A 67 -13.99 17.94 12.07
N GLY A 68 -13.71 18.69 11.00
CA GLY A 68 -12.92 19.93 11.05
C GLY A 68 -11.40 19.74 11.19
N ALA A 69 -10.93 18.51 11.38
CA ALA A 69 -9.51 18.15 11.49
C ALA A 69 -9.27 16.75 10.86
N PRO A 70 -9.31 16.63 9.52
CA PRO A 70 -9.18 15.35 8.84
C PRO A 70 -7.78 14.76 9.05
N VAL A 71 -7.72 13.53 9.56
CA VAL A 71 -6.50 12.77 9.84
C VAL A 71 -6.70 11.34 9.34
N MET A 72 -5.80 10.80 8.54
CA MET A 72 -5.90 9.40 8.15
C MET A 72 -5.69 8.52 9.40
N PRO A 73 -6.60 7.59 9.74
CA PRO A 73 -6.42 6.72 10.90
C PRO A 73 -5.11 5.93 10.80
N GLY A 74 -4.31 5.93 11.86
CA GLY A 74 -3.01 5.22 11.88
C GLY A 74 -3.15 3.71 11.62
N VAL A 75 -4.25 3.11 12.07
CA VAL A 75 -4.55 1.69 11.80
C VAL A 75 -4.76 1.41 10.30
N LEU A 76 -5.26 2.37 9.52
CA LEU A 76 -5.39 2.20 8.07
C LEU A 76 -4.05 2.35 7.34
N GLN A 77 -3.09 3.06 7.93
CA GLN A 77 -1.71 3.08 7.40
C GLN A 77 -1.04 1.71 7.62
N ILE A 78 -1.27 1.08 8.77
CA ILE A 78 -0.80 -0.28 9.05
C ILE A 78 -1.46 -1.28 8.10
N GLU A 79 -2.78 -1.17 7.90
CA GLU A 79 -3.52 -2.00 6.95
C GLU A 79 -2.99 -1.83 5.52
N ALA A 80 -2.75 -0.60 5.05
CA ALA A 80 -2.16 -0.35 3.75
C ALA A 80 -0.77 -1.00 3.62
N MET A 81 0.08 -0.92 4.65
CA MET A 81 1.37 -1.62 4.68
C MET A 81 1.19 -3.14 4.64
N ALA A 82 0.19 -3.69 5.34
CA ALA A 82 -0.11 -5.12 5.33
C ALA A 82 -0.57 -5.60 3.94
N GLN A 83 -1.44 -4.85 3.26
CA GLN A 83 -1.88 -5.16 1.89
C GLN A 83 -0.71 -5.13 0.90
N VAL A 84 0.16 -4.13 0.99
CA VAL A 84 1.39 -4.06 0.20
C VAL A 84 2.31 -5.26 0.50
N GLY A 85 2.47 -5.64 1.77
CA GLY A 85 3.21 -6.83 2.16
C GLY A 85 2.60 -8.13 1.62
N GLY A 86 1.27 -8.23 1.56
CA GLY A 86 0.56 -9.36 0.95
C GLY A 86 0.89 -9.52 -0.53
N ILE A 87 1.03 -8.41 -1.27
CA ILE A 87 1.51 -8.44 -2.67
C ILE A 87 2.91 -9.07 -2.78
N LEU A 88 3.83 -8.72 -1.86
CA LEU A 88 5.16 -9.32 -1.85
C LEU A 88 5.10 -10.83 -1.62
N VAL A 89 4.32 -11.29 -0.64
CA VAL A 89 4.17 -12.73 -0.36
C VAL A 89 3.60 -13.46 -1.57
N LEU A 90 2.52 -12.95 -2.17
CA LEU A 90 1.90 -13.55 -3.35
C LEU A 90 2.82 -13.53 -4.58
N ASN A 91 3.75 -12.60 -4.67
CA ASN A 91 4.76 -12.57 -5.73
C ASN A 91 5.86 -13.64 -5.57
N THR A 92 5.98 -14.24 -4.38
CA THR A 92 7.04 -15.22 -4.06
C THR A 92 6.56 -16.67 -3.99
N VAL A 93 5.25 -16.91 -4.10
CA VAL A 93 4.67 -18.26 -4.07
C VAL A 93 4.39 -18.76 -5.48
N ASP A 94 4.56 -20.07 -5.71
CA ASP A 94 4.39 -20.69 -7.03
C ASP A 94 2.92 -20.72 -7.50
N ASP A 95 1.98 -20.79 -6.55
CA ASP A 95 0.53 -20.82 -6.80
C ASP A 95 -0.22 -19.79 -5.94
N PRO A 96 -0.17 -18.51 -6.31
CA PRO A 96 -0.76 -17.43 -5.52
C PRO A 96 -2.29 -17.43 -5.50
N GLU A 97 -2.95 -17.97 -6.53
CA GLU A 97 -4.41 -18.00 -6.59
C GLU A 97 -5.03 -18.99 -5.59
N ASN A 98 -4.33 -20.08 -5.28
CA ASN A 98 -4.76 -21.08 -4.29
C ASN A 98 -4.19 -20.84 -2.87
N TYR A 99 -3.44 -19.75 -2.64
CA TYR A 99 -2.87 -19.47 -1.32
C TYR A 99 -3.94 -19.13 -0.26
N LEU A 100 -5.13 -18.72 -0.70
CA LEU A 100 -6.22 -18.24 0.17
C LEU A 100 -7.37 -19.26 0.33
N THR A 101 -7.20 -20.50 -0.13
CA THR A 101 -8.23 -21.56 -0.11
C THR A 101 -7.71 -22.88 0.46
#